data_AF-A0A4Z0ABA6-F1
#
_entry.id   AF-A0A4Z0ABA6-F1
#
_cell.length_a   1.000
_cell.length_b   1.000
_cell.length_c   1.000
_cell.angle_alpha   90.00
_cell.angle_beta   90.00
_cell.angle_gamma   90.00
#
_symmetry.space_group_name_H-M   'P 1'
#
loop_
_entity.id
_entity.type
_entity.pdbx_description
1 polymer ?
#
loop_
_entity_poly.entity_id
_entity_poly.type
_entity_poly.pdbx_seq_one_letter_code
_entity_poly.pdbx_strand_id
1 'polypeptide(L)'
;MICHRFERHVGSIKAAWQAAAEGRLDLDELRLSGERVAKLKNQFAGTWEQVLGKAFDKEEWARVKSESAKLSHQAYTSSIAILQNPNSIPLSSVGKIVVFSPKAESLNLAVDDAEGVLRTADGKVRNTAGPSYVAWVKAVEGQVGDVSHVVYAPEETLGDDERSILDSATSVIFATKNADRSKWQLDYLREVLAARRAAHKDGGLAVLTSCAPYDFLAVPSGDELSGLPVVASFEFTAEAMIAATKVIFGQEQASGRVPVRIGKTPAQ
;
A
#
# COMPACT_ATOMS: atom_id res chain seq x y z
N MET A 1 -14.78 14.87 15.67
CA MET A 1 -14.97 14.13 14.41
C MET A 1 -15.28 12.68 14.76
N ILE A 2 -16.37 12.14 14.23
CA ILE A 2 -16.79 10.75 14.42
C ILE A 2 -17.23 10.32 13.01
N CYS A 3 -16.70 9.22 12.47
CA CYS A 3 -16.82 8.95 11.02
C CYS A 3 -17.56 7.66 10.64
N HIS A 4 -17.80 6.72 11.56
CA HIS A 4 -18.20 5.37 11.15
C HIS A 4 -19.49 4.85 11.80
N ARG A 5 -19.79 5.24 13.04
CA ARG A 5 -20.93 4.66 13.78
C ARG A 5 -21.98 5.70 14.07
N PHE A 6 -23.14 5.54 13.43
CA PHE A 6 -24.30 6.41 13.63
C PHE A 6 -24.70 6.53 15.11
N GLU A 7 -24.69 5.42 15.84
CA GLU A 7 -24.92 5.42 17.30
C GLU A 7 -23.98 6.37 18.06
N ARG A 8 -22.70 6.43 17.66
CA ARG A 8 -21.71 7.33 18.27
C ARG A 8 -21.95 8.77 17.85
N HIS A 9 -22.39 9.02 16.61
CA HIS A 9 -22.81 10.36 16.18
C HIS A 9 -23.94 10.88 17.06
N VAL A 10 -25.03 10.11 17.18
CA VAL A 10 -26.20 10.48 18.00
C VAL A 10 -25.81 10.64 19.47
N GLY A 11 -25.07 9.68 20.02
CA GLY A 11 -24.60 9.72 21.41
C GLY A 11 -23.78 10.97 21.71
N SER A 12 -22.87 11.35 20.80
CA SER A 12 -22.04 12.55 20.99
C SER A 12 -22.84 13.86 20.99
N ILE A 13 -23.85 13.97 20.13
CA ILE A 13 -24.73 15.15 20.08
C ILE A 13 -25.52 15.27 21.38
N LYS A 14 -26.12 14.16 21.85
CA LYS A 14 -26.88 14.14 23.12
C LYS A 14 -26.00 14.50 24.31
N ALA A 15 -24.79 13.94 24.37
CA ALA A 15 -23.84 14.22 25.46
C ALA A 15 -23.39 15.69 25.46
N ALA A 16 -23.09 16.26 24.29
CA ALA A 16 -22.71 17.67 24.16
C ALA A 16 -23.87 18.60 24.55
N TRP A 17 -25.09 18.29 24.12
CA TRP A 17 -26.30 19.03 24.49
C TRP A 17 -26.50 19.04 26.01
N GLN A 18 -26.46 17.86 26.63
CA GLN A 18 -26.62 17.72 28.08
C GLN A 18 -25.51 18.47 28.84
N ALA A 19 -24.27 18.39 28.38
CA ALA A 19 -23.15 19.09 29.00
C ALA A 19 -23.30 20.62 28.93
N ALA A 20 -23.80 21.16 27.81
CA ALA A 20 -24.13 22.58 27.71
C ALA A 20 -25.28 22.96 28.65
N ALA A 21 -26.35 22.16 28.71
CA ALA A 21 -27.51 22.41 29.57
C ALA A 21 -27.14 22.39 31.07
N GLU A 22 -26.19 21.54 31.47
CA GLU A 22 -25.71 21.42 32.85
C GLU A 22 -24.58 22.42 33.19
N GLY A 23 -24.19 23.29 32.27
CA GLY A 23 -23.08 24.26 32.49
C GLY A 23 -21.69 23.61 32.56
N ARG A 24 -21.56 22.35 32.13
CA ARG A 24 -20.26 21.66 32.01
C ARG A 24 -19.46 22.09 30.79
N LEU A 25 -20.09 22.80 29.85
CA LEU A 25 -19.44 23.47 28.74
C LEU A 25 -19.66 24.97 28.85
N ASP A 26 -18.58 25.74 28.68
CA ASP A 26 -18.64 27.19 28.63
C ASP A 26 -19.27 27.64 27.30
N LEU A 27 -20.38 28.39 27.41
CA LEU A 27 -21.12 28.89 26.25
C LEU A 27 -20.33 29.94 25.46
N ASP A 28 -19.47 30.72 26.10
CA ASP A 28 -18.63 31.71 25.42
C ASP A 28 -17.53 31.01 24.60
N GLU A 29 -16.93 29.95 25.14
CA GLU A 29 -15.99 29.12 24.38
C GLU A 29 -16.67 28.44 23.19
N LEU A 30 -17.90 27.94 23.36
CA LEU A 30 -18.70 27.37 22.27
C LEU A 30 -19.01 28.40 21.18
N ARG A 31 -19.36 29.63 21.55
CA ARG A 31 -19.58 30.73 20.61
C ARG A 31 -18.31 31.06 19.81
N LEU A 32 -17.18 31.21 20.49
CA LEU A 32 -15.88 31.45 19.84
C LEU A 32 -15.50 30.31 18.89
N SER A 33 -15.81 29.06 19.26
CA SER A 33 -15.63 27.91 18.36
C SER A 33 -16.52 27.99 17.12
N GLY A 34 -17.79 28.36 17.30
CA GLY A 34 -18.73 28.60 16.21
C GLY A 34 -18.24 29.67 15.24
N GLU A 35 -17.68 30.77 15.76
CA GLU A 35 -17.09 31.85 14.96
C GLU A 35 -15.88 31.36 14.15
N ARG A 36 -15.00 30.52 14.72
CA ARG A 36 -13.88 29.92 13.99
C ARG A 36 -14.38 29.04 12.83
N VAL A 37 -15.39 28.21 13.06
CA VAL A 37 -15.99 27.36 12.02
C VAL A 37 -16.68 28.21 10.95
N ALA A 38 -17.40 29.26 11.33
CA ALA A 38 -18.03 30.19 10.40
C ALA A 38 -16.99 30.88 9.52
N LYS A 39 -15.88 31.36 10.12
CA LYS A 39 -14.77 31.98 9.38
C LYS A 39 -14.17 31.00 8.37
N LEU A 40 -13.93 29.75 8.76
CA LEU A 40 -13.43 28.71 7.85
C LEU A 40 -14.40 28.47 6.68
N LYS A 41 -15.71 28.34 6.96
CA LYS A 41 -16.73 28.14 5.93
C LYS A 41 -16.83 29.34 4.97
N ASN A 42 -16.82 30.57 5.50
CA ASN A 42 -16.85 31.78 4.68
C ASN A 42 -15.63 31.91 3.77
N GLN A 43 -14.48 31.38 4.19
CA GLN A 43 -13.26 31.40 3.39
C GLN A 43 -13.28 30.41 2.21
N PHE A 44 -13.86 29.21 2.40
CA PHE A 44 -13.68 28.10 1.44
C PHE A 44 -14.96 27.60 0.76
N ALA A 45 -16.13 27.75 1.38
CA ALA A 45 -17.38 27.18 0.85
C ALA A 45 -18.11 28.09 -0.15
N GLY A 46 -17.71 29.36 -0.26
CA GLY A 46 -18.40 30.32 -1.12
C GLY A 46 -19.84 30.58 -0.67
N THR A 47 -20.69 30.98 -1.61
CA THR A 47 -22.13 31.22 -1.39
C THR A 47 -22.96 29.99 -1.77
N TRP A 48 -24.19 29.90 -1.23
CA TRP A 48 -25.13 28.83 -1.61
C TRP A 48 -25.39 28.77 -3.13
N GLU A 49 -25.44 29.91 -3.79
CA GLU A 49 -25.60 29.99 -5.25
C GLU A 49 -24.39 29.39 -5.98
N GLN A 50 -23.17 29.63 -5.50
CA GLN A 50 -21.96 29.07 -6.09
C GLN A 50 -21.88 27.54 -5.94
N VAL A 51 -22.42 27.00 -4.84
CA VAL A 51 -22.36 25.57 -4.50
C VAL A 51 -23.50 24.78 -5.14
N LEU A 52 -24.73 25.31 -5.08
CA LEU A 52 -25.95 24.60 -5.50
C LEU A 52 -26.46 25.05 -6.87
N GLY A 53 -26.10 26.26 -7.33
CA GLY A 53 -26.57 26.83 -8.59
C GLY A 53 -25.81 26.35 -9.83
N LYS A 54 -24.73 25.58 -9.64
CA LYS A 54 -23.94 25.03 -10.76
C LYS A 54 -24.32 23.59 -11.05
N ALA A 55 -24.75 23.32 -12.28
CA ALA A 55 -24.89 21.96 -12.77
C ALA A 55 -23.52 21.26 -12.84
N PHE A 56 -23.53 19.93 -12.76
CA PHE A 56 -22.32 19.14 -12.91
C PHE A 56 -21.76 19.27 -14.33
N ASP A 57 -20.54 19.82 -14.44
CA ASP A 57 -19.83 19.96 -15.70
C ASP A 57 -19.04 18.68 -16.01
N LYS A 58 -19.58 17.89 -16.95
CA LYS A 58 -18.98 16.63 -17.37
C LYS A 58 -17.68 16.81 -18.13
N GLU A 59 -17.55 17.88 -18.91
CA GLU A 59 -16.38 18.13 -19.75
C GLU A 59 -15.20 18.57 -18.87
N GLU A 60 -15.47 19.50 -17.95
CA GLU A 60 -14.49 19.93 -16.96
C GLU A 60 -14.05 18.76 -16.07
N TRP A 61 -14.99 17.92 -15.63
CA TRP A 61 -14.66 16.71 -14.87
C TRP A 61 -13.73 15.76 -15.65
N ALA A 62 -14.02 15.53 -16.94
CA ALA A 62 -13.18 14.69 -17.80
C ALA A 62 -11.77 15.28 -17.98
N ARG A 63 -11.68 16.60 -18.14
CA ARG A 63 -10.41 17.33 -18.23
C ARG A 63 -9.60 17.18 -16.95
N VAL A 64 -10.19 17.47 -15.79
CA VAL A 64 -9.55 17.36 -14.47
C VAL A 64 -9.09 15.93 -14.20
N LYS A 65 -9.89 14.92 -14.58
CA LYS A 65 -9.51 13.50 -14.43
C LYS A 65 -8.28 13.16 -15.28
N SER A 66 -8.22 13.63 -16.52
CA SER A 66 -7.08 13.42 -17.42
C SER A 66 -5.81 14.09 -16.89
N GLU A 67 -5.91 15.33 -16.44
CA GLU A 67 -4.77 16.07 -15.84
C GLU A 67 -4.29 15.43 -14.55
N SER A 68 -5.21 15.02 -13.68
CA SER A 68 -4.89 14.33 -12.43
C SER A 68 -4.22 12.98 -12.68
N ALA A 69 -4.64 12.23 -13.71
CA ALA A 69 -3.99 10.97 -14.08
C ALA A 69 -2.54 11.18 -14.53
N LYS A 70 -2.26 12.24 -15.31
CA LYS A 70 -0.90 12.60 -15.71
C LYS A 70 -0.05 13.01 -14.52
N LEU A 71 -0.58 13.86 -13.64
CA LEU A 71 0.12 14.29 -12.42
C LEU A 71 0.41 13.10 -11.50
N SER A 72 -0.58 12.23 -11.30
CA SER A 72 -0.43 10.99 -10.53
C SER A 72 0.70 10.13 -11.08
N HIS A 73 0.71 9.87 -12.40
CA HIS A 73 1.80 9.11 -13.02
C HIS A 73 3.17 9.75 -12.79
N GLN A 74 3.31 11.06 -13.00
CA GLN A 74 4.57 11.79 -12.79
C GLN A 74 5.03 11.73 -11.33
N ALA A 75 4.11 11.91 -10.38
CA ALA A 75 4.40 11.84 -8.96
C ALA A 75 4.88 10.44 -8.57
N TYR A 76 4.19 9.38 -9.02
CA TYR A 76 4.58 8.01 -8.70
C TYR A 76 5.93 7.64 -9.28
N THR A 77 6.19 7.91 -10.56
CA THR A 77 7.49 7.69 -11.19
C THR A 77 8.62 8.40 -10.45
N SER A 78 8.39 9.63 -9.99
CA SER A 78 9.38 10.42 -9.25
C SER A 78 9.55 9.98 -7.79
N SER A 79 8.62 9.18 -7.27
CA SER A 79 8.62 8.75 -5.87
C SER A 79 9.28 7.39 -5.65
N ILE A 80 9.31 6.50 -6.65
CA ILE A 80 9.87 5.15 -6.47
C ILE A 80 11.35 5.23 -6.09
N ALA A 81 11.70 4.58 -4.98
CA ALA A 81 13.05 4.53 -4.44
C ALA A 81 13.58 3.10 -4.42
N ILE A 82 14.87 2.93 -4.70
CA ILE A 82 15.58 1.67 -4.45
C ILE A 82 16.25 1.80 -3.07
N LEU A 83 15.87 0.93 -2.13
CA LEU A 83 16.37 0.95 -0.76
C LEU A 83 17.72 0.25 -0.62
N GLN A 84 17.89 -0.86 -1.35
CA GLN A 84 19.04 -1.75 -1.23
C GLN A 84 19.37 -2.38 -2.59
N ASN A 85 20.66 -2.64 -2.81
CA ASN A 85 21.23 -3.34 -3.97
C ASN A 85 20.62 -2.95 -5.34
N PRO A 86 20.85 -1.71 -5.81
CA PRO A 86 20.34 -1.24 -7.10
C PRO A 86 20.93 -1.97 -8.31
N ASN A 87 22.11 -2.60 -8.18
CA ASN A 87 22.79 -3.26 -9.29
C ASN A 87 22.11 -4.58 -9.73
N SER A 88 21.22 -5.12 -8.90
CA SER A 88 20.41 -6.31 -9.23
C SER A 88 19.05 -5.95 -9.85
N ILE A 89 18.81 -4.67 -10.13
CA ILE A 89 17.67 -4.14 -10.88
C ILE A 89 18.25 -3.44 -12.12
N PRO A 90 17.68 -3.62 -13.33
CA PRO A 90 16.41 -4.27 -13.62
C PRO A 90 16.44 -5.80 -13.69
N LEU A 91 15.27 -6.42 -13.50
CA LEU A 91 15.03 -7.82 -13.78
C LEU A 91 14.89 -8.08 -15.28
N SER A 92 15.24 -9.31 -15.69
CA SER A 92 14.94 -9.79 -17.04
C SER A 92 13.44 -9.93 -17.25
N SER A 93 12.94 -9.47 -18.39
CA SER A 93 11.57 -9.71 -18.87
C SER A 93 11.43 -11.04 -19.64
N VAL A 94 12.41 -11.95 -19.53
CA VAL A 94 12.43 -13.24 -20.21
C VAL A 94 12.25 -14.39 -19.22
N GLY A 95 11.35 -15.30 -19.57
CA GLY A 95 11.04 -16.49 -18.77
C GLY A 95 9.89 -16.26 -17.80
N LYS A 96 9.66 -17.27 -16.96
CA LYS A 96 8.54 -17.29 -16.01
C LYS A 96 8.86 -16.47 -14.77
N ILE A 97 7.98 -15.55 -14.40
CA ILE A 97 8.09 -14.79 -13.16
C ILE A 97 7.05 -15.28 -12.15
N VAL A 98 7.46 -15.47 -10.91
CA VAL A 98 6.50 -15.65 -9.81
C VAL A 98 6.41 -14.38 -8.99
N VAL A 99 5.17 -13.94 -8.77
CA VAL A 99 4.84 -12.77 -7.97
C VAL A 99 4.21 -13.25 -6.66
N PHE A 100 4.76 -12.81 -5.54
CA PHE A 100 4.18 -13.04 -4.21
C PHE A 100 3.56 -11.74 -3.71
N SER A 101 2.29 -11.79 -3.27
CA SER A 101 1.63 -10.68 -2.60
C SER A 101 1.06 -11.11 -1.26
N PRO A 102 1.15 -10.28 -0.21
CA PRO A 102 0.59 -10.64 1.08
C PRO A 102 -0.93 -10.67 1.00
N LYS A 103 -1.55 -11.58 1.76
CA LYS A 103 -2.98 -11.52 2.06
C LYS A 103 -3.32 -10.17 2.70
N ALA A 104 -4.48 -9.62 2.35
CA ALA A 104 -4.92 -8.34 2.91
C ALA A 104 -5.15 -8.48 4.43
N GLU A 105 -4.31 -7.82 5.23
CA GLU A 105 -4.50 -7.64 6.67
C GLU A 105 -5.29 -6.36 6.95
N SER A 106 -6.20 -6.40 7.93
CA SER A 106 -6.86 -5.22 8.50
C SER A 106 -6.06 -4.74 9.72
N LEU A 107 -5.06 -3.89 9.49
CA LEU A 107 -4.16 -3.36 10.52
C LEU A 107 -4.74 -2.13 11.23
N ASN A 108 -5.61 -1.36 10.57
CA ASN A 108 -6.30 -0.20 11.10
C ASN A 108 -7.76 -0.20 10.64
N LEU A 109 -8.67 -0.58 11.54
CA LEU A 109 -10.12 -0.64 11.28
C LEU A 109 -10.74 0.69 10.80
N ALA A 110 -10.09 1.85 11.00
CA ALA A 110 -10.59 3.14 10.53
C ALA A 110 -10.26 3.41 9.04
N VAL A 111 -9.30 2.67 8.47
CA VAL A 111 -8.81 2.82 7.10
C VAL A 111 -9.05 1.54 6.29
N ASP A 112 -8.96 0.38 6.93
CA ASP A 112 -9.01 -0.95 6.34
C ASP A 112 -10.42 -1.58 6.37
N ASP A 113 -11.48 -0.74 6.42
CA ASP A 113 -12.87 -1.21 6.48
C ASP A 113 -13.10 -2.22 5.34
N ALA A 114 -13.34 -3.48 5.72
CA ALA A 114 -13.24 -4.63 4.84
C ALA A 114 -14.50 -4.79 3.97
N GLU A 115 -14.79 -3.82 3.11
CA GLU A 115 -15.63 -4.07 1.94
C GLU A 115 -14.81 -4.82 0.89
N GLY A 116 -14.86 -6.16 0.92
CA GLY A 116 -14.23 -6.94 -0.16
C GLY A 116 -13.80 -8.37 0.14
N VAL A 117 -14.28 -9.02 1.21
CA VAL A 117 -14.04 -10.47 1.38
C VAL A 117 -14.83 -11.22 0.30
N LEU A 118 -14.20 -11.52 -0.83
CA LEU A 118 -14.76 -12.36 -1.88
C LEU A 118 -14.84 -13.81 -1.36
N ARG A 119 -16.07 -14.26 -1.09
CA ARG A 119 -16.39 -15.65 -0.78
C ARG A 119 -16.73 -16.39 -2.07
N THR A 120 -16.26 -17.63 -2.19
CA THR A 120 -16.76 -18.55 -3.23
C THR A 120 -18.22 -18.92 -2.97
N ALA A 121 -18.92 -19.47 -3.97
CA ALA A 121 -20.32 -19.91 -3.84
C ALA A 121 -20.53 -20.93 -2.69
N ASP A 122 -19.46 -21.64 -2.31
CA ASP A 122 -19.45 -22.64 -1.24
C ASP A 122 -19.05 -22.05 0.14
N GLY A 123 -18.97 -20.72 0.25
CA GLY A 123 -18.71 -20.01 1.51
C GLY A 123 -17.24 -19.95 1.95
N LYS A 124 -16.30 -20.58 1.24
CA LYS A 124 -14.86 -20.48 1.52
C LYS A 124 -14.34 -19.08 1.19
N VAL A 125 -13.61 -18.47 2.12
CA VAL A 125 -12.82 -17.25 1.89
C VAL A 125 -11.75 -17.60 0.87
N ARG A 126 -11.82 -16.99 -0.32
CA ARG A 126 -10.76 -17.15 -1.31
C ARG A 126 -9.54 -16.39 -0.78
N ASN A 127 -8.35 -16.99 -0.73
CA ASN A 127 -7.10 -16.25 -0.48
C ASN A 127 -6.87 -15.32 -1.67
N THR A 128 -7.57 -14.18 -1.68
CA THR A 128 -7.51 -13.18 -2.76
C THR A 128 -6.66 -12.03 -2.31
N ALA A 129 -5.68 -11.67 -3.14
CA ALA A 129 -4.99 -10.41 -3.00
C ALA A 129 -6.00 -9.25 -3.11
N GLY A 130 -5.72 -8.14 -2.43
CA GLY A 130 -6.56 -6.94 -2.55
C GLY A 130 -6.57 -6.40 -4.00
N PRO A 131 -7.58 -5.58 -4.39
CA PRO A 131 -7.73 -5.08 -5.76
C PRO A 131 -6.46 -4.42 -6.33
N SER A 132 -5.70 -3.69 -5.52
CA SER A 132 -4.44 -3.07 -5.95
C SER A 132 -3.37 -4.09 -6.33
N TYR A 133 -3.23 -5.18 -5.57
CA TYR A 133 -2.26 -6.24 -5.90
C TYR A 133 -2.69 -7.02 -7.14
N VAL A 134 -4.00 -7.23 -7.34
CA VAL A 134 -4.53 -7.82 -8.58
C VAL A 134 -4.21 -6.94 -9.79
N ALA A 135 -4.40 -5.62 -9.67
CA ALA A 135 -4.04 -4.67 -10.72
C ALA A 135 -2.52 -4.65 -10.98
N TRP A 136 -1.71 -4.76 -9.92
CA TRP A 136 -0.26 -4.83 -10.01
C TRP A 136 0.21 -6.10 -10.72
N VAL A 137 -0.33 -7.28 -10.37
CA VAL A 137 0.01 -8.55 -11.05
C VAL A 137 -0.29 -8.48 -12.54
N LYS A 138 -1.44 -7.89 -12.93
CA LYS A 138 -1.75 -7.63 -14.35
C LYS A 138 -0.74 -6.71 -15.03
N ALA A 139 -0.19 -5.74 -14.30
CA ALA A 139 0.84 -4.88 -14.83
C ALA A 139 2.17 -5.63 -15.02
N VAL A 140 2.50 -6.57 -14.13
CA VAL A 140 3.65 -7.48 -14.30
C VAL A 140 3.43 -8.41 -15.50
N GLU A 141 2.24 -9.02 -15.65
CA GLU A 141 1.85 -9.82 -16.83
C GLU A 141 1.99 -9.04 -18.14
N GLY A 142 1.70 -7.74 -18.12
CA GLY A 142 1.93 -6.86 -19.27
C GLY A 142 3.40 -6.70 -19.66
N GLN A 143 4.34 -6.97 -18.74
CA GLN A 143 5.79 -6.94 -18.98
C GLN A 143 6.37 -8.31 -19.34
N VAL A 144 5.80 -9.37 -18.79
CA VAL A 144 6.23 -10.76 -18.94
C VAL A 144 5.01 -11.63 -19.21
N GLY A 145 4.94 -12.26 -20.38
CA GLY A 145 3.77 -13.04 -20.78
C GLY A 145 3.52 -14.33 -19.97
N ASP A 146 4.43 -14.73 -19.07
CA ASP A 146 4.31 -15.90 -18.20
C ASP A 146 4.54 -15.51 -16.72
N VAL A 147 3.44 -15.37 -15.98
CA VAL A 147 3.43 -15.00 -14.56
C VAL A 147 2.63 -16.01 -13.76
N SER A 148 3.18 -16.45 -12.63
CA SER A 148 2.42 -17.13 -11.58
C SER A 148 2.25 -16.21 -10.38
N HIS A 149 1.04 -16.16 -9.82
CA HIS A 149 0.74 -15.31 -8.67
C HIS A 149 0.43 -16.16 -7.45
N VAL A 150 1.19 -15.95 -6.38
CA VAL A 150 0.99 -16.58 -5.07
C VAL A 150 0.56 -15.52 -4.07
N VAL A 151 -0.57 -15.78 -3.39
CA VAL A 151 -1.03 -14.97 -2.27
C VAL A 151 -0.64 -15.69 -0.99
N TYR A 152 0.37 -15.18 -0.30
CA TYR A 152 0.87 -15.79 0.94
C TYR A 152 0.21 -15.16 2.16
N ALA A 153 -0.07 -15.95 3.20
CA ALA A 153 -0.82 -15.51 4.38
C ALA A 153 -0.09 -15.84 5.70
N PRO A 154 -0.51 -15.23 6.83
CA PRO A 154 -0.03 -15.63 8.14
C PRO A 154 -0.29 -17.12 8.40
N GLU A 155 0.62 -17.79 9.11
CA GLU A 155 0.54 -19.21 9.49
C GLU A 155 0.61 -20.22 8.33
N GLU A 156 0.69 -19.74 7.09
CA GLU A 156 1.01 -20.58 5.92
C GLU A 156 2.53 -20.67 5.74
N THR A 157 3.02 -21.87 5.43
CA THR A 157 4.40 -22.12 5.02
C THR A 157 4.47 -22.36 3.51
N LEU A 158 5.65 -22.27 2.93
CA LEU A 158 5.87 -22.58 1.51
C LEU A 158 5.60 -24.07 1.23
N GLY A 159 4.46 -24.36 0.60
CA GLY A 159 3.99 -25.71 0.24
C GLY A 159 4.63 -26.26 -1.04
N ASP A 160 4.29 -27.50 -1.38
CA ASP A 160 4.87 -28.21 -2.53
C ASP A 160 4.49 -27.57 -3.87
N ASP A 161 3.26 -27.06 -3.98
CA ASP A 161 2.78 -26.37 -5.18
C ASP A 161 3.56 -25.06 -5.40
N GLU A 162 3.73 -24.24 -4.35
CA GLU A 162 4.52 -23.01 -4.42
C GLU A 162 6.00 -23.29 -4.71
N ARG A 163 6.56 -24.38 -4.16
CA ARG A 163 7.93 -24.83 -4.48
C ARG A 163 8.06 -25.21 -5.95
N SER A 164 7.11 -25.97 -6.50
CA SER A 164 7.11 -26.32 -7.92
C SER A 164 7.01 -25.08 -8.82
N ILE A 165 6.19 -24.10 -8.43
CA ILE A 165 6.12 -22.81 -9.14
C ILE A 165 7.48 -22.10 -9.09
N LEU A 166 8.10 -22.00 -7.92
CA LEU A 166 9.42 -21.39 -7.73
C LEU A 166 10.52 -22.09 -8.55
N ASP A 167 10.52 -23.41 -8.61
CA ASP A 167 11.48 -24.20 -9.37
C ASP A 167 11.40 -23.91 -10.88
N SER A 168 10.21 -23.61 -11.37
CA SER A 168 9.99 -23.23 -12.77
C SER A 168 10.28 -21.76 -13.08
N ALA A 169 10.39 -20.90 -12.06
CA ALA A 169 10.53 -19.45 -12.24
C ALA A 169 11.99 -19.04 -12.52
N THR A 170 12.18 -18.12 -13.46
CA THR A 170 13.46 -17.46 -13.73
C THR A 170 13.68 -16.25 -12.83
N SER A 171 12.60 -15.60 -12.38
CA SER A 171 12.69 -14.48 -11.44
C SER A 171 11.54 -14.48 -10.44
N VAL A 172 11.77 -13.85 -9.28
CA VAL A 172 10.78 -13.67 -8.23
C VAL A 172 10.58 -12.18 -7.96
N ILE A 173 9.33 -11.75 -7.85
CA ILE A 173 8.97 -10.45 -7.30
C ILE A 173 8.17 -10.69 -6.02
N PHE A 174 8.68 -10.21 -4.89
CA PHE A 174 8.08 -10.45 -3.59
C PHE A 174 7.60 -9.14 -2.96
N ALA A 175 6.29 -8.96 -2.82
CA ALA A 175 5.74 -7.78 -2.14
C ALA A 175 5.61 -8.00 -0.64
N THR A 176 5.90 -6.94 0.12
CA THR A 176 5.68 -6.82 1.57
C THR A 176 4.81 -5.61 1.85
N LYS A 177 4.02 -5.67 2.92
CA LYS A 177 3.14 -4.58 3.38
C LYS A 177 3.30 -4.42 4.89
N ASN A 178 4.09 -3.44 5.32
CA ASN A 178 4.35 -3.17 6.74
C ASN A 178 4.89 -4.41 7.48
N ALA A 179 5.82 -5.12 6.83
CA ALA A 179 6.47 -6.29 7.40
C ALA A 179 7.32 -5.96 8.65
N ASP A 180 7.62 -4.68 8.90
CA ASP A 180 8.14 -4.18 10.18
C ASP A 180 7.22 -4.53 11.38
N ARG A 181 5.90 -4.59 11.13
CA ARG A 181 4.87 -4.96 12.12
C ARG A 181 4.35 -6.38 11.92
N SER A 182 4.26 -6.81 10.66
CA SER A 182 3.81 -8.14 10.25
C SER A 182 5.00 -9.03 9.90
N LYS A 183 5.83 -9.36 10.90
CA LYS A 183 7.12 -10.05 10.71
C LYS A 183 7.04 -11.39 9.98
N TRP A 184 5.89 -12.06 10.04
CA TRP A 184 5.61 -13.30 9.32
C TRP A 184 5.87 -13.18 7.81
N GLN A 185 5.72 -11.97 7.23
CA GLN A 185 6.03 -11.74 5.82
C GLN A 185 7.52 -11.86 5.51
N LEU A 186 8.39 -11.41 6.43
CA LEU A 186 9.84 -11.58 6.29
C LEU A 186 10.25 -13.04 6.48
N ASP A 187 9.59 -13.76 7.39
CA ASP A 187 9.83 -15.18 7.60
C ASP A 187 9.44 -16.00 6.35
N TYR A 188 8.30 -15.69 5.73
CA TYR A 188 7.91 -16.31 4.46
C TYR A 188 8.89 -15.99 3.32
N LEU A 189 9.41 -14.75 3.25
CA LEU A 189 10.47 -14.41 2.30
C LEU A 189 11.73 -15.25 2.53
N ARG A 190 12.13 -15.49 3.79
CA ARG A 190 13.27 -16.38 4.10
C ARG A 190 13.03 -17.80 3.61
N GLU A 191 11.81 -18.32 3.74
CA GLU A 191 11.46 -19.64 3.18
C GLU A 191 11.59 -19.67 1.65
N VAL A 192 11.13 -18.62 0.95
CA VAL A 192 11.28 -18.48 -0.50
C VAL A 192 12.77 -18.46 -0.89
N LEU A 193 13.60 -17.71 -0.17
CA LEU A 193 15.05 -17.66 -0.41
C LEU A 193 15.72 -19.01 -0.15
N ALA A 194 15.35 -19.69 0.93
CA ALA A 194 15.86 -21.03 1.25
C ALA A 194 15.51 -22.05 0.15
N ALA A 195 14.25 -22.07 -0.31
CA ALA A 195 13.81 -22.95 -1.39
C ALA A 195 14.58 -22.69 -2.69
N ARG A 196 14.76 -21.43 -3.06
CA ARG A 196 15.54 -21.06 -4.26
C ARG A 196 17.01 -21.48 -4.17
N ARG A 197 17.64 -21.32 -3.00
CA ARG A 197 19.02 -21.79 -2.77
C ARG A 197 19.10 -23.30 -2.90
N ALA A 198 18.16 -24.04 -2.32
CA ALA A 198 18.12 -25.51 -2.41
C ALA A 198 17.94 -26.00 -3.85
N ALA A 199 17.19 -25.26 -4.67
CA ALA A 199 17.00 -25.54 -6.09
C ALA A 199 18.12 -25.01 -7.00
N HIS A 200 19.19 -24.43 -6.43
CA HIS A 200 20.30 -23.80 -7.17
C HIS A 200 19.83 -22.75 -8.21
N LYS A 201 18.87 -21.91 -7.83
CA LYS A 201 18.25 -20.90 -8.72
C LYS A 201 18.84 -19.51 -8.53
N ASP A 202 19.82 -19.16 -9.37
CA ASP A 202 20.48 -17.84 -9.41
C ASP A 202 19.69 -16.78 -10.21
N GLY A 203 18.39 -17.01 -10.42
CA GLY A 203 17.50 -16.10 -11.13
C GLY A 203 17.31 -14.73 -10.48
N GLY A 204 16.61 -13.83 -11.17
CA GLY A 204 16.32 -12.49 -10.66
C GLY A 204 15.48 -12.50 -9.38
N LEU A 205 15.69 -11.52 -8.51
CA LEU A 205 14.84 -11.26 -7.35
C LEU A 205 14.60 -9.76 -7.28
N ALA A 206 13.38 -9.34 -6.97
CA ALA A 206 13.09 -7.99 -6.52
C ALA A 206 12.12 -8.06 -5.36
N VAL A 207 12.36 -7.28 -4.32
CA VAL A 207 11.43 -7.12 -3.21
C VAL A 207 10.75 -5.77 -3.32
N LEU A 208 9.43 -5.74 -3.24
CA LEU A 208 8.63 -4.53 -3.26
C LEU A 208 8.08 -4.24 -1.86
N THR A 209 8.50 -3.16 -1.21
CA THR A 209 7.87 -2.66 0.01
C THR A 209 6.72 -1.76 -0.40
N SER A 210 5.49 -2.29 -0.36
CA SER A 210 4.33 -1.58 -0.88
C SER A 210 3.71 -0.58 0.11
N CYS A 211 4.30 -0.35 1.29
CA CYS A 211 3.83 0.66 2.24
C CYS A 211 5.04 1.29 2.93
N ALA A 212 5.22 1.00 4.22
CA ALA A 212 6.32 1.51 4.99
C ALA A 212 7.67 1.06 4.39
N PRO A 213 8.62 1.98 4.19
CA PRO A 213 9.98 1.60 3.78
C PRO A 213 10.74 0.90 4.92
N TYR A 214 10.18 0.85 6.13
CA TYR A 214 10.83 0.31 7.33
C TYR A 214 11.09 -1.20 7.25
N ASP A 215 10.30 -1.92 6.45
CA ASP A 215 10.36 -3.37 6.26
C ASP A 215 11.80 -3.88 6.07
N PHE A 216 12.62 -3.12 5.33
CA PHE A 216 14.01 -3.46 5.06
C PHE A 216 15.02 -2.45 5.60
N LEU A 217 14.61 -1.26 6.04
CA LEU A 217 15.52 -0.32 6.71
C LEU A 217 15.94 -0.82 8.10
N ALA A 218 15.09 -1.63 8.76
CA ALA A 218 15.33 -2.16 10.11
C ALA A 218 16.09 -3.49 10.12
N VAL A 219 16.35 -4.08 8.95
CA VAL A 219 17.06 -5.35 8.83
C VAL A 219 18.52 -5.15 9.24
N PRO A 220 19.02 -5.86 10.27
CA PRO A 220 20.40 -5.71 10.73
C PRO A 220 21.43 -6.05 9.64
N SER A 221 22.58 -5.37 9.67
CA SER A 221 23.72 -5.76 8.86
C SER A 221 24.13 -7.19 9.16
N GLY A 222 24.19 -8.05 8.14
CA GLY A 222 24.52 -9.47 8.28
C GLY A 222 23.33 -10.43 8.37
N ASP A 223 22.10 -9.92 8.47
CA ASP A 223 20.89 -10.73 8.22
C ASP A 223 20.85 -11.13 6.73
N GLU A 224 20.31 -12.30 6.40
CA GLU A 224 20.23 -12.78 5.01
C GLU A 224 19.33 -11.94 4.10
N LEU A 225 18.43 -11.16 4.70
CA LEU A 225 17.60 -10.18 4.00
C LEU A 225 18.36 -8.87 3.71
N SER A 226 19.55 -8.69 4.29
CA SER A 226 20.43 -7.55 4.02
C SER A 226 21.07 -7.69 2.63
N GLY A 227 20.95 -6.64 1.80
CA GLY A 227 21.52 -6.63 0.46
C GLY A 227 20.61 -7.22 -0.62
N LEU A 228 19.37 -7.56 -0.30
CA LEU A 228 18.37 -7.86 -1.30
C LEU A 228 18.08 -6.62 -2.18
N PRO A 229 17.75 -6.79 -3.46
CA PRO A 229 17.25 -5.71 -4.31
C PRO A 229 15.85 -5.29 -3.86
N VAL A 230 15.77 -4.18 -3.12
CA VAL A 230 14.52 -3.72 -2.50
C VAL A 230 14.07 -2.41 -3.14
N VAL A 231 12.84 -2.38 -3.63
CA VAL A 231 12.15 -1.21 -4.20
C VAL A 231 11.03 -0.80 -3.26
N ALA A 232 10.88 0.50 -3.00
CA ALA A 232 9.79 1.06 -2.22
C ALA A 232 8.83 1.86 -3.11
N SER A 233 7.53 1.55 -2.99
CA SER A 233 6.45 2.34 -3.60
C SER A 233 5.76 3.28 -2.61
N PHE A 234 6.10 3.22 -1.32
CA PHE A 234 5.57 4.03 -0.21
C PHE A 234 4.07 3.86 0.11
N GLU A 235 3.28 3.38 -0.84
CA GLU A 235 1.89 2.99 -0.67
C GLU A 235 1.47 1.87 -1.63
N PHE A 236 0.35 1.22 -1.31
CA PHE A 236 -0.13 -0.01 -1.95
C PHE A 236 -1.27 0.27 -2.93
N THR A 237 -1.33 1.48 -3.47
CA THR A 237 -2.24 1.80 -4.59
C THR A 237 -1.77 1.07 -5.85
N ALA A 238 -2.69 0.85 -6.79
CA ALA A 238 -2.35 0.20 -8.05
C ALA A 238 -1.30 1.03 -8.81
N GLU A 239 -1.47 2.34 -8.85
CA GLU A 239 -0.62 3.30 -9.53
C GLU A 239 0.82 3.29 -9.00
N ALA A 240 1.00 3.24 -7.66
CA ALA A 240 2.30 3.18 -7.03
C ALA A 240 3.05 1.88 -7.40
N MET A 241 2.37 0.74 -7.32
CA MET A 241 2.97 -0.56 -7.63
C MET A 241 3.21 -0.76 -9.14
N ILE A 242 2.38 -0.17 -10.00
CA ILE A 242 2.60 -0.11 -11.45
C ILE A 242 3.86 0.70 -11.76
N ALA A 243 4.04 1.87 -11.16
CA ALA A 243 5.26 2.66 -11.32
C ALA A 243 6.50 1.89 -10.81
N ALA A 244 6.40 1.21 -9.67
CA ALA A 244 7.47 0.35 -9.17
C ALA A 244 7.81 -0.79 -10.13
N THR A 245 6.80 -1.38 -10.79
CA THR A 245 6.99 -2.44 -11.80
C THR A 245 7.83 -1.94 -12.97
N LYS A 246 7.56 -0.73 -13.47
CA LYS A 246 8.36 -0.12 -14.53
C LYS A 246 9.82 0.07 -14.14
N VAL A 247 10.08 0.44 -12.88
CA VAL A 247 11.45 0.52 -12.34
C VAL A 247 12.09 -0.87 -12.22
N ILE A 248 11.36 -1.87 -11.70
CA ILE A 248 11.84 -3.25 -11.55
C ILE A 248 12.28 -3.83 -12.90
N PHE A 249 11.60 -3.51 -14.00
CA PHE A 249 11.95 -3.95 -15.36
C PHE A 249 12.77 -2.92 -16.16
N GLY A 250 13.21 -1.82 -15.55
CA GLY A 250 14.14 -0.86 -16.17
C GLY A 250 13.53 0.04 -17.25
N GLN A 251 12.21 0.15 -17.31
CA GLN A 251 11.50 1.06 -18.23
C GLN A 251 11.53 2.50 -17.75
N GLU A 252 11.63 2.68 -16.44
CA GLU A 252 11.78 3.98 -15.80
C GLU A 252 12.92 3.91 -14.78
N GLN A 253 13.62 5.03 -14.59
CA GLN A 253 14.69 5.12 -13.62
C GLN A 253 14.13 5.53 -12.26
N ALA A 254 14.52 4.81 -11.20
CA ALA A 254 14.22 5.22 -9.84
C ALA A 254 14.90 6.57 -9.52
N SER A 255 14.12 7.57 -9.13
CA SER A 255 14.62 8.89 -8.74
C SER A 255 14.17 9.32 -7.34
N GLY A 256 13.26 8.54 -6.73
CA GLY A 256 12.77 8.76 -5.39
C GLY A 256 13.83 8.55 -4.33
N ARG A 257 13.58 9.12 -3.14
CA ARG A 257 14.43 9.00 -1.97
C ARG A 257 13.61 8.64 -0.77
N VAL A 258 14.19 7.84 0.12
CA VAL A 258 13.58 7.47 1.40
C VAL A 258 13.46 8.72 2.28
N PRO A 259 12.24 9.11 2.71
CA PRO A 259 12.04 10.34 3.48
C PRO A 259 12.31 10.15 4.98
N VAL A 260 12.78 8.99 5.39
CA VAL A 260 12.93 8.56 6.78
C VAL A 260 14.26 7.86 7.01
N ARG A 261 14.73 7.88 8.26
CA ARG A 261 15.91 7.14 8.71
C ARG A 261 15.56 6.43 10.00
N ILE A 262 16.05 5.20 10.17
CA ILE A 262 16.00 4.54 11.48
C ILE A 262 17.12 5.14 12.32
N GLY A 263 16.75 5.74 13.45
CA GLY A 263 17.73 6.28 14.39
C GLY A 263 18.60 5.15 14.94
N LYS A 264 19.91 5.39 15.07
CA LYS A 264 20.73 4.54 15.95
C LYS A 264 20.14 4.67 17.34
N THR A 265 19.74 3.56 17.97
CA THR A 265 19.51 3.54 19.41
C THR A 265 20.75 4.16 20.06
N PRO A 266 20.62 5.20 20.90
CA PRO A 266 21.75 5.66 21.69
C PRO A 266 22.30 4.45 22.44
N ALA A 267 23.61 4.20 22.35
CA ALA A 267 24.25 3.20 23.19
C ALA A 267 23.92 3.56 24.65
N GLN A 268 23.29 2.62 25.37
CA GLN A 268 23.16 2.70 26.82
C GLN A 268 24.48 2.34 27.48
#